data_AF-A0AA43DKI4-F1
#
_entry.id   AF-A0AA43DKI4-F1
#
_cell.length_a   1.000
_cell.length_b   1.000
_cell.length_c   1.000
_cell.angle_alpha   90.00
_cell.angle_beta   90.00
_cell.angle_gamma   90.00
#
_symmetry.space_group_name_H-M   'P 1'
#
loop_
_entity.id
_entity.type
_entity.pdbx_description
1 polymer ?
#
loop_
_entity_poly.entity_id
_entity_poly.type
_entity_poly.pdbx_seq_one_letter_code
_entity_poly.pdbx_strand_id
1 'polypeptide(L)'
;MTEVRQELVLELSHRYSAPRADVFDAWTNPQVLKRWWAAAPTWETPLAEIDAREGGSYRLSMRTDAGELHTVSGEFTEVRPLERLAYTWSWEQGPDAAMSGSEETLVIVDSSKTAKEP
;
A
#
# COMPACT_ATOMS: atom_id res chain seq x y z
N MET A 1 26.63 21.53 -9.51
CA MET A 1 26.49 20.19 -10.12
C MET A 1 25.15 19.68 -9.61
N THR A 2 24.09 19.81 -10.40
CA THR A 2 22.74 19.44 -9.97
C THR A 2 22.62 17.94 -10.16
N GLU A 3 22.63 17.21 -9.04
CA GLU A 3 22.45 15.76 -9.02
C GLU A 3 21.01 15.47 -9.46
N VAL A 4 20.84 14.95 -10.67
CA VAL A 4 19.56 14.43 -11.12
C VAL A 4 19.37 13.11 -10.39
N ARG A 5 18.63 13.12 -9.27
CA ARG A 5 18.17 11.89 -8.62
C ARG A 5 17.37 11.12 -9.67
N GLN A 6 17.84 9.93 -10.02
CA GLN A 6 17.12 9.03 -10.91
C GLN A 6 15.81 8.66 -10.21
N GLU A 7 14.68 8.86 -10.88
CA GLU A 7 13.37 8.50 -10.36
C GLU A 7 13.28 6.97 -10.36
N LEU A 8 13.44 6.35 -9.18
CA LEU A 8 13.32 4.90 -9.02
C LEU A 8 11.83 4.56 -9.01
N VAL A 9 11.34 4.04 -10.13
CA VAL A 9 9.92 3.68 -10.31
C VAL A 9 9.79 2.16 -10.42
N LEU A 10 8.89 1.59 -9.61
CA LEU A 10 8.43 0.21 -9.72
C LEU A 10 6.97 0.19 -10.17
N GLU A 11 6.70 -0.43 -11.32
CA GLU A 11 5.33 -0.64 -11.82
C GLU A 11 4.90 -2.10 -11.64
N LEU A 12 3.76 -2.30 -10.98
CA LEU A 12 3.18 -3.60 -10.71
C LEU A 12 1.74 -3.64 -11.26
N SER A 13 1.41 -4.70 -11.99
CA SER A 13 0.07 -4.89 -12.56
C SER A 13 -0.41 -6.30 -12.29
N HIS A 14 -1.58 -6.42 -11.67
CA HIS A 14 -2.21 -7.69 -11.38
C HIS A 14 -3.71 -7.65 -11.68
N ARG A 15 -4.28 -8.78 -12.11
CA ARG A 15 -5.71 -8.91 -12.43
C ARG A 15 -6.38 -9.83 -11.42
N TYR A 16 -7.36 -9.31 -10.71
CA TYR A 16 -8.18 -10.09 -9.78
C TYR A 16 -9.51 -10.48 -10.41
N SER A 17 -9.95 -11.72 -10.20
CA SER A 17 -11.30 -12.18 -10.54
C SER A 17 -12.28 -11.83 -9.42
N ALA A 18 -12.38 -10.55 -9.09
CA ALA A 18 -13.22 -10.04 -8.00
C ALA A 18 -13.87 -8.70 -8.40
N PRO A 19 -15.02 -8.33 -7.81
CA PRO A 19 -15.60 -6.99 -7.95
C PRO A 19 -14.62 -5.89 -7.56
N ARG A 20 -14.70 -4.72 -8.21
CA ARG A 20 -13.88 -3.55 -7.88
C ARG A 20 -14.03 -3.11 -6.42
N ALA A 21 -15.25 -3.27 -5.87
CA ALA A 21 -15.55 -2.99 -4.47
C ALA A 21 -14.70 -3.83 -3.52
N ASP A 22 -14.57 -5.13 -3.78
CA ASP A 22 -13.81 -6.04 -2.94
C ASP A 22 -12.30 -5.76 -3.03
N VAL A 23 -11.81 -5.42 -4.23
CA VAL A 23 -10.41 -5.00 -4.42
C VAL A 23 -10.14 -3.70 -3.67
N PHE A 24 -11.02 -2.71 -3.77
CA PHE A 24 -10.87 -1.45 -3.05
C PHE A 24 -10.94 -1.67 -1.52
N ASP A 25 -11.91 -2.47 -1.06
CA ASP A 25 -12.06 -2.81 0.36
C ASP A 25 -10.82 -3.53 0.90
N ALA A 26 -10.16 -4.36 0.08
CA ALA A 26 -8.90 -5.00 0.47
C ALA A 26 -7.79 -4.00 0.83
N TRP A 27 -7.81 -2.79 0.28
CA TRP A 27 -6.83 -1.74 0.57
C TRP A 27 -7.31 -0.71 1.60
N THR A 28 -8.60 -0.60 1.86
CA THR A 28 -9.16 0.44 2.75
C THR A 28 -9.77 -0.10 4.05
N ASN A 29 -10.08 -1.40 4.11
CA ASN A 29 -10.69 -2.00 5.28
C ASN A 29 -9.62 -2.61 6.20
N PRO A 30 -9.47 -2.11 7.44
CA PRO A 30 -8.45 -2.60 8.35
C PRO A 30 -8.63 -4.09 8.69
N GLN A 31 -9.86 -4.61 8.72
CA GLN A 31 -10.11 -6.03 9.01
C GLN A 31 -9.75 -6.95 7.84
N VAL A 32 -9.83 -6.44 6.61
CA VAL A 32 -9.41 -7.20 5.43
C VAL A 32 -7.90 -7.12 5.28
N LEU A 33 -7.30 -5.93 5.43
CA LEU A 33 -5.85 -5.73 5.41
C LEU A 33 -5.13 -6.68 6.37
N LYS A 34 -5.61 -6.83 7.60
CA LYS A 34 -5.00 -7.74 8.58
C LYS A 34 -4.89 -9.20 8.13
N ARG A 35 -5.67 -9.62 7.13
CA ARG A 35 -5.69 -11.01 6.63
C ARG A 35 -4.70 -11.27 5.51
N TRP A 36 -4.27 -10.24 4.78
CA TRP A 36 -3.43 -10.40 3.60
C TRP A 36 -2.16 -9.54 3.61
N TRP A 37 -2.10 -8.49 4.43
CA TRP A 37 -0.99 -7.54 4.51
C TRP A 37 0.21 -8.07 5.30
N ALA A 38 0.81 -9.15 4.81
CA ALA A 38 1.99 -9.76 5.41
C ALA A 38 3.07 -9.96 4.35
N ALA A 39 4.31 -9.61 4.68
CA ALA A 39 5.45 -9.76 3.76
C ALA A 39 5.84 -11.23 3.53
N ALA A 40 5.41 -12.15 4.41
CA ALA A 40 5.61 -13.58 4.27
C ALA A 40 4.39 -14.37 4.80
N PRO A 41 4.15 -15.60 4.34
CA PRO A 41 2.98 -16.41 4.74
C PRO A 41 2.89 -16.72 6.23
N THR A 42 4.02 -16.70 6.93
CA THR A 42 4.12 -16.98 8.36
C THR A 42 4.05 -15.72 9.23
N TRP A 43 4.08 -14.54 8.60
CA TRP A 43 3.98 -13.27 9.29
C TRP A 43 2.52 -12.91 9.54
N GLU A 44 2.33 -12.08 10.56
CA GLU A 44 1.00 -11.63 10.98
C GLU A 44 0.90 -10.11 10.90
N THR A 45 -0.32 -9.58 10.74
CA THR A 45 -0.56 -8.13 10.75
C THR A 45 -1.37 -7.75 12.00
N PRO A 46 -0.75 -7.61 13.18
CA PRO A 46 -1.50 -7.33 14.42
C PRO A 46 -2.22 -5.96 14.40
N LEU A 47 -1.62 -4.96 13.75
CA LEU A 47 -2.15 -3.59 13.70
C LEU A 47 -2.46 -3.18 12.27
N ALA A 48 -3.65 -2.64 12.08
CA ALA A 48 -4.04 -1.94 10.88
C ALA A 48 -4.97 -0.80 11.27
N GLU A 49 -4.48 0.43 11.11
CA GLU A 49 -5.21 1.68 11.30
C GLU A 49 -5.26 2.39 9.95
N ILE A 50 -6.46 2.72 9.49
CA ILE A 50 -6.70 3.21 8.14
C ILE A 50 -7.77 4.31 8.21
N ASP A 51 -7.40 5.52 7.78
CA ASP A 51 -8.31 6.61 7.48
C ASP A 51 -8.33 6.84 5.96
N ALA A 52 -9.07 6.00 5.23
CA ALA A 52 -9.07 5.96 3.76
C ALA A 52 -9.85 7.13 3.13
N ARG A 53 -9.32 8.34 3.31
CA ARG A 53 -9.77 9.59 2.67
C ARG A 53 -8.56 10.39 2.25
N GLU A 54 -8.74 11.32 1.31
CA GLU A 54 -7.66 12.24 0.95
C GLU A 54 -7.18 13.03 2.19
N GLY A 55 -5.86 13.02 2.41
CA GLY A 55 -5.21 13.57 3.59
C GLY A 55 -5.38 12.74 4.87
N GLY A 56 -5.96 11.53 4.78
CA GLY A 56 -6.07 10.60 5.89
C GLY A 56 -4.80 9.76 6.03
N SER A 57 -4.46 9.37 7.26
CA SER A 57 -3.26 8.58 7.54
C SER A 57 -3.55 7.09 7.66
N TYR A 58 -2.49 6.30 7.51
CA TYR A 58 -2.53 4.88 7.81
C TYR A 58 -1.30 4.44 8.62
N ARG A 59 -1.48 3.34 9.33
CA ARG A 59 -0.42 2.66 10.09
C ARG A 59 -0.65 1.16 10.10
N LEU A 60 0.33 0.40 9.63
CA LEU A 60 0.26 -1.05 9.52
C LEU A 60 1.50 -1.65 10.19
N SER A 61 1.30 -2.58 11.11
CA SER A 61 2.41 -3.32 11.73
C SER A 61 2.35 -4.78 11.32
N MET A 62 3.48 -5.27 10.84
CA MET A 62 3.72 -6.68 10.52
C MET A 62 4.60 -7.29 11.60
N ARG A 63 4.28 -8.50 12.02
CA ARG A 63 5.01 -9.27 13.02
C ARG A 63 5.64 -10.49 12.37
N THR A 64 6.95 -10.64 12.54
CA THR A 64 7.70 -11.80 12.04
C THR A 64 7.51 -13.02 12.96
N ASP A 65 7.91 -14.20 12.49
CA ASP A 65 7.94 -15.43 13.30
C ASP A 65 8.80 -15.31 14.57
N ALA A 66 9.85 -14.47 14.52
CA ALA A 66 10.72 -14.20 15.66
C ALA A 66 10.09 -13.22 16.66
N GLY A 67 8.90 -12.67 16.35
CA GLY A 67 8.19 -11.69 17.17
C GLY A 67 8.61 -10.24 16.92
N GLU A 68 9.47 -9.97 15.93
CA GLU A 68 9.88 -8.61 15.57
C GLU A 68 8.74 -7.87 14.87
N LEU A 69 8.58 -6.58 15.18
CA LEU A 69 7.54 -5.72 14.61
C LEU A 69 8.13 -4.73 13.61
N HIS A 70 7.67 -4.83 12.36
CA HIS A 70 7.95 -3.85 11.32
C HIS A 70 6.69 -3.01 11.08
N THR A 71 6.78 -1.71 11.38
CA THR A 71 5.66 -0.78 11.19
C THR A 71 5.94 0.13 10.01
N VAL A 72 4.95 0.24 9.13
CA VAL A 72 4.87 1.23 8.07
C VAL A 72 3.75 2.22 8.40
N SER A 73 3.98 3.48 8.08
CA SER A 73 2.98 4.54 8.11
C SER A 73 3.03 5.39 6.86
N GLY A 74 1.92 6.08 6.57
CA GLY A 74 1.85 7.02 5.47
C GLY A 74 0.54 7.79 5.45
N GLU A 75 0.33 8.53 4.37
CA GLU A 75 -0.85 9.37 4.13
C GLU A 75 -1.42 9.08 2.74
N PHE A 76 -2.74 9.04 2.62
CA PHE A 76 -3.43 8.95 1.35
C PHE A 76 -3.41 10.31 0.65
N THR A 77 -2.67 10.42 -0.45
CA THR A 77 -2.56 11.64 -1.25
C THR A 77 -3.71 11.78 -2.25
N GLU A 78 -4.38 10.69 -2.62
CA GLU A 78 -5.57 10.69 -3.47
C GLU A 78 -6.43 9.46 -3.17
N VAL A 79 -7.74 9.66 -2.96
CA VAL A 79 -8.70 8.56 -2.78
C VAL A 79 -9.90 8.76 -3.69
N ARG A 80 -9.98 7.98 -4.77
CA ARG A 80 -11.16 7.88 -5.63
C ARG A 80 -11.77 6.49 -5.47
N PRO A 81 -12.91 6.37 -4.75
CA PRO A 81 -13.54 5.09 -4.51
C PRO A 81 -13.67 4.24 -5.78
N LEU A 82 -13.24 2.98 -5.70
CA LEU A 82 -13.28 1.99 -6.79
C LEU A 82 -12.40 2.29 -8.02
N GLU A 83 -11.72 3.43 -8.07
CA GLU A 83 -10.97 3.90 -9.25
C GLU A 83 -9.47 4.07 -8.99
N ARG A 84 -9.08 4.68 -7.87
CA ARG A 84 -7.68 5.06 -7.64
C ARG A 84 -7.39 5.28 -6.16
N LEU A 85 -6.22 4.83 -5.72
CA LEU A 85 -5.72 5.02 -4.37
C LEU A 85 -4.23 5.39 -4.43
N ALA A 86 -3.87 6.61 -4.04
CA ALA A 86 -2.47 7.04 -3.96
C ALA A 86 -2.11 7.27 -2.50
N TYR A 87 -0.93 6.81 -2.07
CA TYR A 87 -0.48 7.03 -0.71
C TYR A 87 1.06 7.08 -0.61
N THR A 88 1.56 7.76 0.42
CA THR A 88 2.99 7.74 0.76
C THR A 88 3.32 6.49 1.55
N TRP A 89 4.56 5.98 1.47
CA TRP A 89 5.01 4.83 2.25
C TRP A 89 6.28 5.18 3.00
N SER A 90 6.35 4.86 4.29
CA SER A 90 7.58 5.02 5.08
C SER A 90 7.64 4.05 6.24
N TRP A 91 8.82 3.47 6.46
CA TRP A 91 9.11 2.64 7.63
C TRP A 91 9.27 3.52 8.88
N GLU A 92 8.61 3.16 9.98
CA GLU A 92 8.77 3.88 11.26
C GLU A 92 10.09 3.54 11.97
N GLN A 93 10.68 2.38 11.64
CA GLN A 93 11.87 1.83 12.30
C GLN A 93 12.81 1.21 11.26
N GLY A 94 14.10 1.18 11.57
CA GLY A 94 15.14 0.62 10.70
C GLY A 94 16.00 1.69 10.02
N PRO A 95 17.04 1.28 9.26
CA PRO A 95 17.95 2.21 8.58
C PRO A 95 17.21 3.12 7.58
N ASP A 96 16.11 2.63 7.01
CA ASP A 96 15.27 3.37 6.08
C ASP A 96 14.27 4.33 6.77
N ALA A 97 14.11 4.26 8.10
CA ALA A 97 13.29 5.24 8.82
C ALA A 97 13.90 6.65 8.78
N ALA A 98 15.23 6.75 8.58
CA ALA A 98 15.93 8.01 8.34
C ALA A 98 15.79 8.51 6.89
N MET A 99 15.31 7.68 5.98
CA MET A 99 14.99 8.02 4.59
C MET A 99 13.55 8.56 4.47
N SER A 100 13.14 9.40 5.43
CA SER A 100 11.86 10.10 5.36
C SER A 100 11.95 11.16 4.27
N GLY A 101 11.28 10.94 3.12
CA GLY A 101 11.06 12.04 2.18
C GLY A 101 10.83 11.78 0.69
N SER A 102 10.65 10.56 0.16
CA SER A 102 10.40 10.45 -1.30
C SER A 102 9.75 9.17 -1.82
N GLU A 103 9.28 8.26 -0.97
CA GLU A 103 8.69 6.99 -1.46
C GLU A 103 7.16 7.12 -1.55
N GLU A 104 6.70 7.69 -2.67
CA GLU A 104 5.28 7.66 -3.02
C GLU A 104 4.93 6.29 -3.61
N THR A 105 3.93 5.61 -3.03
CA THR A 105 3.38 4.37 -3.57
C THR A 105 2.01 4.64 -4.17
N LEU A 106 1.94 4.53 -5.49
CA LEU A 106 0.69 4.72 -6.22
C LEU A 106 0.01 3.37 -6.48
N VAL A 107 -1.17 3.14 -5.90
CA VAL A 107 -2.00 1.95 -6.15
C VAL A 107 -3.20 2.32 -7.04
N ILE A 108 -3.06 2.06 -8.33
CA ILE A 108 -4.15 2.32 -9.27
C ILE A 108 -5.05 1.08 -9.35
N VAL A 109 -6.32 1.22 -8.94
CA VAL A 109 -7.36 0.20 -9.14
C VAL A 109 -8.07 0.48 -10.46
N ASP A 110 -7.36 0.26 -11.56
CA ASP A 110 -7.91 0.45 -12.89
C ASP A 110 -8.70 -0.78 -13.37
N SER A 111 -9.88 -0.54 -13.96
CA SER A 111 -10.63 -1.59 -14.66
C SER A 111 -10.61 -1.44 -16.18
N SER A 112 -9.75 -0.58 -16.74
CA SER A 112 -9.64 -0.36 -18.19
C SER A 112 -8.76 -1.43 -18.84
N LYS A 113 -9.32 -2.63 -18.94
CA LYS A 113 -9.18 -3.38 -20.19
C LYS A 113 -10.48 -4.13 -20.43
N THR A 114 -11.32 -3.52 -21.26
CA THR A 114 -12.05 -4.27 -22.28
C THR A 114 -11.07 -5.29 -22.85
N ALA A 115 -11.28 -6.57 -22.50
CA ALA A 115 -10.63 -7.64 -23.22
C ALA A 115 -11.05 -7.49 -24.67
N LYS A 116 -10.09 -7.20 -25.55
CA LYS A 116 -10.28 -7.47 -26.97
C LYS A 116 -10.19 -8.99 -27.08
N GLU A 117 -11.34 -9.64 -27.15
CA GLU A 117 -11.46 -11.08 -27.44
C GLU A 117 -10.74 -11.41 -28.77
N PRO A 118 -9.96 -12.49 -28.83
CA PRO A 118 -9.76 -13.27 -30.06
C PRO A 118 -10.89 -14.30 -30.26
#